data_AF-A0A1E1V838-F1
#
_entry.id   AF-A0A1E1V838-F1
#
_cell.length_a   1.000
_cell.length_b   1.000
_cell.length_c   1.000
_cell.angle_alpha   90.00
_cell.angle_beta   90.00
_cell.angle_gamma   90.00
#
_symmetry.space_group_name_H-M   'P 1'
#
loop_
_entity.id
_entity.type
_entity.pdbx_description
1 polymer ?
#
loop_
_entity_poly.entity_id
_entity_poly.type
_entity_poly.pdbx_seq_one_letter_code
_entity_poly.pdbx_strand_id
1 'polypeptide(L)'
;MSASAPRYSWSHLAGREVSTSSEAWRHECEIEYLLAMPEQQRAEFLDGIPGAIDRESRGVKGVRGEAAVAALKEAIERLRQIKTRG
;
A
#
# COMPACT_ATOMS: atom_id res chain seq x y z
N MET A 1 22.45 -14.20 -19.87
CA MET A 1 21.13 -14.13 -19.21
C MET A 1 20.31 -13.08 -19.94
N SER A 2 19.30 -13.45 -20.73
CA SER A 2 18.41 -12.45 -21.35
C SER A 2 17.55 -11.81 -20.26
N ALA A 3 17.71 -10.51 -20.03
CA ALA A 3 16.74 -9.75 -19.28
C ALA A 3 15.41 -9.80 -20.06
N SER A 4 14.36 -10.35 -19.46
CA SER A 4 13.02 -10.29 -20.05
C SER A 4 12.65 -8.81 -20.23
N ALA A 5 12.00 -8.45 -21.34
CA ALA A 5 11.63 -7.06 -21.61
C ALA A 5 10.75 -6.53 -20.45
N PRO A 6 10.95 -5.27 -20.01
CA PRO A 6 10.17 -4.69 -18.93
C PRO A 6 8.68 -4.69 -19.31
N ARG A 7 7.84 -5.21 -18.42
CA ARG A 7 6.39 -5.10 -18.54
C ARG A 7 5.96 -3.76 -17.97
N TYR A 8 5.03 -3.09 -18.63
CA TYR A 8 4.46 -1.83 -18.16
C TYR A 8 3.00 -2.04 -17.75
N SER A 9 2.53 -1.24 -16.81
CA SER A 9 1.14 -1.22 -16.37
C SER A 9 0.74 0.20 -16.00
N TRP A 10 -0.54 0.53 -16.19
CA TRP A 10 -1.08 1.84 -15.81
C TRP A 10 -1.15 1.95 -14.29
N SER A 11 -0.51 2.96 -13.72
CA SER A 11 -0.62 3.28 -12.29
C SER A 11 -1.59 4.44 -12.08
N HIS A 12 -2.63 4.21 -11.30
CA HIS A 12 -3.62 5.21 -10.90
C HIS A 12 -3.03 6.30 -9.99
N LEU A 13 -2.17 5.92 -9.03
CA LEU A 13 -1.53 6.86 -8.12
C LEU A 13 -0.49 7.74 -8.83
N ALA A 14 0.25 7.17 -9.80
CA ALA A 14 1.21 7.90 -10.61
C ALA A 14 0.57 8.67 -11.79
N GLY A 15 -0.64 8.29 -12.21
CA GLY A 15 -1.34 8.88 -13.35
C GLY A 15 -0.68 8.62 -14.70
N ARG A 16 0.10 7.53 -14.82
CA ARG A 16 0.86 7.18 -16.03
C ARG A 16 1.24 5.71 -16.06
N GLU A 17 1.71 5.23 -17.21
CA GLU A 17 2.35 3.91 -17.29
C GLU A 17 3.67 3.88 -16.50
N VAL A 18 3.85 2.81 -15.75
CA VAL A 18 5.04 2.52 -14.95
C VAL A 18 5.52 1.11 -15.25
N SER A 19 6.83 0.86 -15.11
CA SER A 19 7.36 -0.49 -15.18
C SER A 19 6.84 -1.32 -14.00
N THR A 20 6.45 -2.57 -14.24
CA THR A 20 6.00 -3.48 -13.18
C THR A 20 7.12 -3.89 -12.21
N SER A 21 8.37 -3.54 -12.53
CA SER A 21 9.53 -3.70 -11.64
C SER A 21 9.90 -2.42 -10.89
N SER A 22 9.11 -1.34 -11.05
CA SER A 22 9.37 -0.06 -10.38
C SER A 22 8.79 0.00 -8.97
N GLU A 23 9.39 0.83 -8.12
CA GLU A 23 8.86 1.12 -6.79
C GLU A 23 7.47 1.78 -6.85
N ALA A 24 7.17 2.55 -7.91
CA ALA A 24 5.85 3.11 -8.13
C ALA A 24 4.77 2.02 -8.29
N TRP A 25 5.07 0.98 -9.08
CA TRP A 25 4.17 -0.16 -9.25
C TRP A 25 4.03 -0.96 -7.96
N ARG A 26 5.14 -1.23 -7.28
CA ARG A 26 5.15 -1.91 -5.98
C ARG A 26 4.29 -1.17 -4.95
N HIS A 27 4.42 0.15 -4.89
CA HIS A 27 3.64 0.99 -3.98
C HIS A 27 2.16 0.92 -4.34
N GLU A 28 1.78 1.03 -5.61
CA GLU A 28 0.38 0.90 -6.00
C GLU A 28 -0.22 -0.45 -5.62
N CYS A 29 0.48 -1.56 -5.88
CA CYS A 29 0.01 -2.89 -5.45
C CYS A 29 -0.15 -2.99 -3.93
N GLU A 30 0.75 -2.38 -3.14
CA GLU A 30 0.62 -2.31 -1.68
C GLU A 30 -0.65 -1.55 -1.27
N ILE A 31 -0.91 -0.40 -1.88
CA ILE A 31 -2.09 0.42 -1.58
C ILE A 31 -3.39 -0.28 -2.03
N GLU A 32 -3.38 -0.95 -3.18
CA GLU A 32 -4.53 -1.74 -3.65
C GLU A 32 -4.86 -2.88 -2.71
N TYR A 33 -3.84 -3.61 -2.26
CA TYR A 33 -3.99 -4.68 -1.29
C TYR A 33 -4.60 -4.17 0.02
N LEU A 34 -4.09 -3.06 0.55
CA LEU A 34 -4.63 -2.46 1.78
C LEU A 34 -6.06 -1.93 1.58
N LEU A 35 -6.35 -1.30 0.44
CA LEU A 35 -7.69 -0.77 0.15
C LEU A 35 -8.73 -1.88 0.04
N ALA A 36 -8.35 -3.06 -0.47
CA ALA A 36 -9.23 -4.23 -0.57
C ALA A 36 -9.56 -4.89 0.78
N MET A 37 -8.76 -4.64 1.83
CA MET A 37 -9.05 -5.17 3.17
C MET A 37 -10.32 -4.55 3.79
N PRO A 38 -11.08 -5.32 4.60
CA PRO A 38 -12.05 -4.76 5.52
C PRO A 38 -11.43 -3.68 6.41
N GLU A 39 -12.21 -2.65 6.75
CA GLU A 39 -11.69 -1.47 7.44
C GLU A 39 -11.02 -1.80 8.78
N GLN A 40 -11.64 -2.66 9.59
CA GLN A 40 -11.08 -3.08 10.87
C GLN A 40 -9.76 -3.86 10.68
N GLN A 41 -9.72 -4.81 9.76
CA GLN A 41 -8.51 -5.59 9.46
C GLN A 41 -7.37 -4.68 8.97
N ARG A 42 -7.67 -3.70 8.11
CA ARG A 42 -6.68 -2.72 7.66
C ARG A 42 -6.15 -1.89 8.82
N ALA A 43 -7.02 -1.43 9.72
CA ALA A 43 -6.60 -0.65 10.89
C ALA A 43 -5.65 -1.45 11.78
N GLU A 44 -5.98 -2.71 12.08
CA GLU A 44 -5.12 -3.61 12.85
C GLU A 44 -3.80 -3.88 12.13
N PHE A 45 -3.82 -4.10 10.81
CA PHE A 45 -2.61 -4.31 10.02
C PHE A 45 -1.68 -3.09 10.03
N LEU A 46 -2.24 -1.88 9.91
CA LEU A 46 -1.47 -0.63 9.87
C LEU A 46 -0.98 -0.21 11.26
N ASP A 47 -1.88 -0.14 12.22
CA ASP A 47 -1.63 0.45 13.54
C ASP A 47 -1.18 -0.56 14.60
N GLY A 48 -1.33 -1.86 14.32
CA GLY A 48 -1.12 -2.94 15.28
C GLY A 48 -2.34 -3.17 16.17
N ILE A 49 -2.36 -4.31 16.86
CA ILE A 49 -3.43 -4.66 17.80
C ILE A 49 -3.13 -3.99 19.16
N PRO A 50 -4.05 -3.17 19.70
CA PRO A 50 -3.86 -2.55 21.01
C PRO A 50 -3.63 -3.59 22.12
N GLY A 51 -2.60 -3.38 22.93
CA GLY A 51 -2.27 -4.26 24.05
C GLY A 51 -1.51 -5.55 23.68
N ALA A 52 -1.25 -5.78 22.40
CA ALA A 52 -0.44 -6.90 21.98
C ALA A 52 1.06 -6.64 22.25
N ILE A 53 1.73 -7.66 22.77
CA ILE A 53 3.12 -7.59 23.27
C ILE A 53 4.10 -8.27 22.31
N ASP A 54 3.62 -9.16 21.45
CA ASP A 54 4.41 -9.83 20.44
C ASP A 54 4.76 -8.91 19.26
N ARG A 55 5.88 -9.22 18.60
CA ARG A 55 6.40 -8.41 17.49
C ARG A 55 5.47 -8.43 16.27
N GLU A 56 4.76 -9.52 16.06
CA GLU A 56 3.88 -9.74 14.90
C GLU A 56 2.65 -8.85 14.97
N SER A 57 2.15 -8.58 16.17
CA SER A 57 0.97 -7.74 16.41
C SER A 57 1.25 -6.23 16.44
N ARG A 58 2.50 -5.80 16.20
CA ARG A 58 2.84 -4.35 16.20
C ARG A 58 2.39 -3.61 14.93
N GLY A 59 1.90 -4.34 13.93
CA GLY A 59 1.48 -3.81 12.64
C GLY A 59 2.59 -3.09 11.88
N VAL A 60 2.22 -2.41 10.80
CA VAL A 60 3.15 -1.59 10.01
C VAL A 60 3.78 -0.49 10.86
N LYS A 61 3.02 0.13 11.77
CA LYS A 61 3.48 1.18 12.67
C LYS A 61 4.70 0.75 13.49
N GLY A 62 4.70 -0.47 14.03
CA GLY A 62 5.81 -0.98 14.83
C GLY A 62 7.06 -1.37 14.04
N VAL A 63 6.96 -1.53 12.72
CA VAL A 63 8.07 -1.93 11.84
C VAL A 63 8.62 -0.76 11.03
N ARG A 64 7.73 0.08 10.48
CA ARG A 64 8.05 1.19 9.56
C ARG A 64 7.82 2.58 10.17
N GLY A 65 7.22 2.65 11.37
CA GLY A 65 6.98 3.90 12.09
C GLY A 65 5.67 4.60 11.71
N GLU A 66 5.29 5.60 12.52
CA GLU A 66 4.04 6.35 12.37
C GLU A 66 3.96 7.13 11.07
N ALA A 67 5.07 7.76 10.65
CA ALA A 67 5.12 8.53 9.41
C ALA A 67 4.82 7.65 8.18
N ALA A 68 5.31 6.41 8.17
CA ALA A 68 5.01 5.47 7.10
C ALA A 68 3.53 5.09 7.07
N VAL A 69 2.92 4.87 8.24
CA VAL A 69 1.48 4.59 8.32
C VAL A 69 0.64 5.77 7.88
N ALA A 70 1.01 6.99 8.24
CA ALA A 70 0.33 8.20 7.79
C ALA A 70 0.35 8.32 6.25
N ALA A 71 1.53 8.11 5.64
CA ALA A 71 1.68 8.12 4.19
C ALA A 71 0.84 7.03 3.50
N LEU A 72 0.79 5.81 4.07
CA LEU A 72 -0.06 4.73 3.56
C LEU A 72 -1.54 5.11 3.62
N LYS A 73 -2.02 5.66 4.75
CA LYS A 73 -3.42 6.09 4.94
C LYS A 73 -3.82 7.17 3.92
N GLU A 74 -2.94 8.15 3.68
CA GLU A 74 -3.16 9.18 2.67
C GLU A 74 -3.26 8.58 1.26
N ALA A 75 -2.34 7.67 0.91
CA ALA A 75 -2.33 7.01 -0.39
C ALA A 75 -3.57 6.12 -0.61
N ILE A 76 -4.03 5.40 0.41
CA ILE A 76 -5.28 4.62 0.38
C ILE A 76 -6.47 5.52 0.07
N GLU A 77 -6.60 6.64 0.78
CA GLU A 77 -7.70 7.57 0.59
C GLU A 77 -7.66 8.20 -0.81
N ARG A 78 -6.48 8.60 -1.28
CA ARG A 78 -6.30 9.08 -2.66
C ARG A 78 -6.73 8.04 -3.69
N LEU A 79 -6.33 6.77 -3.53
CA LEU A 79 -6.72 5.71 -4.46
C LEU A 79 -8.23 5.44 -4.42
N ARG A 80 -8.83 5.43 -3.23
CA ARG A 80 -10.28 5.30 -3.06
C ARG A 80 -11.03 6.39 -3.81
N GLN A 81 -10.60 7.64 -3.68
CA GLN A 81 -11.22 8.77 -4.38
C GLN A 81 -11.09 8.63 -5.89
N ILE A 82 -9.94 8.20 -6.41
CA ILE A 82 -9.76 7.94 -7.84
C ILE A 82 -10.74 6.85 -8.32
N LYS A 83 -10.82 5.73 -7.60
CA LYS A 83 -11.70 4.60 -7.95
C LYS A 83 -13.20 4.88 -7.80
N THR A 84 -13.58 5.86 -6.98
CA THR A 84 -15.00 6.24 -6.79
C THR A 84 -15.44 7.27 -7.84
N ARG A 85 -14.50 8.01 -8.45
CA ARG A 85 -14.78 9.05 -9.45
C ARG A 85 -14.72 8.56 -10.89
N GLY A 86 -14.10 7.39 -11.14
CA GLY A 86 -14.09 6.70 -12.43
C GLY A 86 -15.23 5.70 -12.54
#